data_AF-L8JWW8-F1
#
_entry.id   AF-L8JWW8-F1
#
_cell.length_a   1.000
_cell.length_b   1.000
_cell.length_c   1.000
_cell.angle_alpha   90.00
_cell.angle_beta   90.00
_cell.angle_gamma   90.00
#
_symmetry.space_group_name_H-M   'P 1'
#
loop_
_entity.id
_entity.type
_entity.pdbx_description
1 polymer ?
#
loop_
_entity_poly.entity_id
_entity_poly.type
_entity_poly.pdbx_seq_one_letter_code
_entity_poly.pdbx_strand_id
1 'polypeptide(L)'
;MDQGYKLKLYSKKLSSGKCQIKFIISSSSQRGLYGYMLVESGSTLKEVVSTIEHEIRYIEQRDSYYHSHLYNLANKPRRKDLILIFNN
;
A
#
# COMPACT_ATOMS: atom_id res chain seq x y z
N MET A 1 6.15 -1.68 23.56
CA MET A 1 4.86 -1.34 22.93
C MET A 1 4.90 -1.84 21.49
N ASP A 2 4.78 -3.15 21.30
CA ASP A 2 4.58 -3.75 19.98
C ASP A 2 3.06 -3.93 19.82
N GLN A 3 2.39 -2.94 19.24
CA GLN A 3 1.08 -3.23 18.67
C GLN A 3 1.35 -4.07 17.43
N GLY A 4 1.41 -5.39 17.60
CA GLY A 4 1.76 -6.33 16.55
C GLY A 4 0.71 -6.28 15.43
N TYR A 5 1.04 -5.59 14.34
CA TYR A 5 0.25 -5.62 13.12
C TYR A 5 0.63 -6.85 12.29
N LYS A 6 -0.37 -7.60 11.84
CA LYS A 6 -0.19 -8.74 10.95
C LYS A 6 -0.33 -8.28 9.51
N LEU A 7 0.77 -8.32 8.76
CA LEU A 7 0.80 -8.02 7.33
C LEU A 7 0.68 -9.31 6.50
N LYS A 8 -0.33 -9.39 5.63
CA LYS A 8 -0.46 -10.45 4.62
C LYS A 8 -0.25 -9.85 3.23
N LEU A 9 0.60 -10.48 2.43
CA LEU A 9 0.91 -10.05 1.07
C LEU A 9 0.52 -11.13 0.06
N TYR A 10 -0.05 -10.69 -1.06
CA TYR A 10 -0.35 -11.52 -2.21
C TYR A 10 0.23 -10.84 -3.45
N SER A 11 1.01 -11.56 -4.24
CA SER A 11 1.59 -11.04 -5.48
C SER A 11 0.90 -11.64 -6.70
N LYS A 12 0.69 -10.81 -7.72
CA LYS A 12 0.21 -11.21 -9.03
C LYS A 12 1.05 -10.52 -10.10
N LYS A 13 1.72 -11.29 -10.94
CA LYS A 13 2.41 -10.75 -12.11
C LYS A 13 1.39 -10.34 -13.17
N LEU A 14 1.52 -9.14 -13.71
CA LEU A 14 0.68 -8.59 -14.77
C LEU A 14 1.30 -8.83 -16.14
N SER A 15 0.48 -8.78 -17.18
CA SER A 15 0.92 -8.88 -18.58
C SER A 15 1.90 -7.77 -18.98
N SER A 16 1.86 -6.63 -18.30
CA SER A 16 2.81 -5.52 -18.48
C SER A 16 4.22 -5.81 -17.96
N GLY A 17 4.46 -6.98 -17.35
CA GLY A 17 5.74 -7.33 -16.72
C GLY A 17 5.86 -6.86 -15.27
N LYS A 18 5.00 -5.95 -14.82
CA LYS A 18 4.94 -5.46 -13.44
C LYS A 18 4.25 -6.46 -12.51
N CYS A 19 4.46 -6.29 -11.21
CA CYS A 19 3.83 -7.07 -10.16
C CYS A 19 2.81 -6.21 -9.40
N GLN A 20 1.59 -6.70 -9.28
CA GLN A 20 0.58 -6.14 -8.39
C GLN A 20 0.65 -6.89 -7.05
N ILE A 21 0.89 -6.15 -5.98
CA ILE A 21 0.91 -6.65 -4.61
C ILE A 21 -0.39 -6.22 -3.93
N LYS A 22 -1.24 -7.17 -3.56
CA LYS A 22 -2.34 -6.92 -2.63
C LYS A 22 -1.82 -7.12 -1.22
N PHE A 23 -2.09 -6.19 -0.34
CA PHE A 23 -1.73 -6.30 1.07
C PHE A 23 -2.95 -6.13 1.97
N ILE A 24 -2.91 -6.81 3.11
CA ILE A 24 -3.94 -6.74 4.14
C ILE A 24 -3.22 -6.60 5.48
N ILE A 25 -3.60 -5.58 6.24
CA ILE A 25 -3.08 -5.29 7.57
C ILE A 25 -4.19 -5.55 8.56
N SER A 26 -3.91 -6.40 9.52
CA SER A 26 -4.82 -6.70 10.63
C SER A 26 -4.17 -6.22 11.91
N SER A 27 -4.80 -5.29 12.60
CA SER A 27 -4.46 -4.91 13.97
C SER A 27 -5.51 -5.47 14.93
N SER A 28 -5.10 -5.83 16.14
CA SER A 28 -6.03 -6.33 17.17
C SER A 28 -6.96 -5.22 17.71
N SER A 29 -6.58 -3.94 17.58
CA SER A 29 -7.34 -2.81 18.14
C SER A 29 -8.07 -1.93 17.10
N GLN A 30 -7.74 -2.04 15.81
CA GLN A 30 -8.27 -1.16 14.76
C GLN A 30 -8.91 -1.95 13.60
N ARG A 31 -9.78 -1.26 12.86
CA ARG A 31 -10.35 -1.78 11.61
C ARG A 31 -9.21 -2.15 10.65
N GLY A 32 -9.31 -3.32 10.04
CA GLY A 32 -8.30 -3.82 9.12
C GLY A 32 -8.16 -2.90 7.91
N LEU A 33 -6.93 -2.72 7.44
CA LEU A 33 -6.63 -1.99 6.22
C LEU A 33 -6.32 -2.99 5.11
N TYR A 34 -6.67 -2.67 3.88
CA TYR A 34 -6.18 -3.43 2.73
C TYR A 34 -5.82 -2.50 1.59
N GLY A 35 -4.98 -2.96 0.70
CA GLY A 35 -4.51 -2.14 -0.38
C GLY A 35 -3.89 -2.90 -1.53
N TYR A 36 -3.55 -2.16 -2.57
CA TYR A 36 -2.86 -2.65 -3.74
C TYR A 36 -1.66 -1.74 -4.02
N MET A 37 -0.53 -2.36 -4.36
CA MET A 37 0.68 -1.66 -4.76
C MET A 37 1.16 -2.21 -6.10
N LEU A 38 1.58 -1.34 -7.01
CA LEU A 38 2.22 -1.73 -8.26
C LEU A 38 3.73 -1.61 -8.11
N VAL A 39 4.45 -2.71 -8.34
CA VAL A 39 5.91 -2.77 -8.22
C VAL A 39 6.54 -3.35 -9.47
N GLU A 40 7.79 -3.00 -9.71
CA GLU A 40 8.56 -3.58 -10.80
C GLU A 40 8.97 -5.02 -10.45
N SER A 41 9.16 -5.89 -11.44
CA SER A 41 9.47 -7.31 -11.20
C SER A 41 10.80 -7.56 -10.48
N GLY A 42 11.70 -6.57 -10.48
CA GLY A 42 12.99 -6.62 -9.78
C GLY A 42 12.93 -6.14 -8.33
N SER A 43 11.79 -5.64 -7.86
CA SER A 43 11.66 -5.15 -6.48
C SER A 43 11.71 -6.30 -5.48
N THR A 44 12.46 -6.11 -4.40
CA THR A 44 12.60 -7.12 -3.35
C THR A 44 11.41 -7.07 -2.38
N LEU A 45 11.12 -8.20 -1.73
CA LEU A 45 10.09 -8.25 -0.70
C LEU A 45 10.34 -7.24 0.43
N LYS A 46 11.61 -7.02 0.79
CA LYS A 46 12.01 -6.07 1.84
C LYS A 46 11.64 -4.64 1.47
N GLU A 47 11.87 -4.23 0.22
CA GLU A 47 11.50 -2.89 -0.27
C GLU A 47 9.98 -2.71 -0.29
N VAL A 48 9.25 -3.74 -0.72
CA VAL A 48 7.78 -3.75 -0.74
C VAL A 48 7.23 -3.57 0.68
N VAL A 49 7.71 -4.39 1.63
CA VAL A 49 7.28 -4.31 3.04
C VAL A 49 7.64 -2.95 3.64
N SER A 50 8.87 -2.48 3.45
CA SER A 50 9.32 -1.19 3.99
C SER A 50 8.50 -0.02 3.46
N THR A 51 8.09 -0.07 2.19
CA THR A 51 7.23 0.96 1.59
C THR A 51 5.83 0.93 2.20
N ILE A 52 5.24 -0.26 2.34
CA ILE A 52 3.92 -0.43 2.95
C ILE A 52 3.92 0.06 4.40
N GLU A 53 4.93 -0.30 5.20
CA GLU A 53 5.07 0.14 6.59
C GLU A 53 5.23 1.66 6.70
N HIS A 54 6.01 2.27 5.81
CA HIS A 54 6.19 3.73 5.79
C HIS A 54 4.86 4.46 5.53
N GLU A 55 4.08 3.99 4.55
CA GLU A 55 2.79 4.59 4.21
C GLU A 55 1.76 4.40 5.32
N ILE A 56 1.72 3.23 5.98
CA ILE A 56 0.81 3.01 7.13
C ILE A 56 1.13 3.96 8.27
N ARG A 57 2.41 4.09 8.65
CA ARG A 57 2.82 5.04 9.71
C ARG A 57 2.44 6.47 9.36
N TYR A 58 2.54 6.83 8.08
CA TYR A 58 2.13 8.15 7.61
C TYR A 58 0.60 8.35 7.70
N ILE A 59 -0.19 7.31 7.41
CA ILE A 59 -1.65 7.31 7.57
C ILE A 59 -2.05 7.46 9.03
N GLU A 60 -1.47 6.67 9.94
CA GLU A 60 -1.79 6.73 11.38
C GLU A 60 -1.51 8.11 11.98
N GLN A 61 -0.56 8.86 11.42
CA GLN A 61 -0.22 10.22 11.87
C GLN A 61 -1.13 11.32 11.30
N ARG A 62 -1.96 11.02 10.28
CA ARG A 62 -2.88 11.99 9.67
C ARG A 62 -4.30 11.48 9.74
N ASP A 63 -5.14 12.13 10.55
CA ASP A 63 -6.58 11.86 10.75
C ASP A 63 -7.44 11.90 9.46
N SER A 64 -6.87 12.18 8.29
CA SER A 64 -7.60 12.33 7.03
C SER A 64 -6.80 11.80 5.84
N TYR A 65 -6.66 10.47 5.76
CA TYR A 65 -6.18 9.82 4.54
C TYR A 65 -7.33 9.66 3.54
N TYR A 66 -7.70 10.77 2.91
CA TYR A 66 -8.49 10.74 1.68
C TYR A 66 -7.51 10.62 0.52
N HIS A 67 -7.62 9.56 -0.30
CA HIS A 67 -6.91 9.48 -1.58
C HIS A 67 -7.36 10.64 -2.46
N SER A 68 -6.66 11.77 -2.36
CA SER A 68 -6.98 13.02 -3.08
C SER A 68 -6.84 12.90 -4.60
N HIS A 69 -6.44 11.73 -5.12
CA HIS A 69 -5.95 11.57 -6.49
C HIS A 69 -6.54 10.37 -7.25
N LEU A 70 -7.72 9.86 -6.87
CA LEU A 70 -8.44 8.86 -7.68
C LEU A 70 -8.78 9.36 -9.11
N TYR A 71 -8.64 10.66 -9.37
CA TYR A 71 -8.76 11.26 -10.69
C TYR A 71 -7.56 12.19 -10.96
N ASN A 72 -6.70 11.84 -11.91
CA ASN A 72 -5.65 12.72 -12.42
C ASN A 72 -5.54 12.54 -13.95
N LEU A 73 -6.30 13.35 -14.70
CA LEU A 73 -6.42 13.23 -16.16
C LEU A 73 -5.24 13.80 -16.96
N ALA A 74 -4.36 14.59 -16.32
CA ALA A 74 -3.45 15.47 -17.07
C ALA A 74 -1.98 15.51 -16.59
N ASN A 75 -1.62 14.87 -15.48
CA ASN A 75 -0.28 15.02 -14.90
C ASN A 75 0.50 13.70 -14.85
N LYS A 76 1.83 13.79 -15.06
CA LYS A 76 2.76 12.65 -14.97
C LYS A 76 2.60 11.93 -13.62
N PRO A 77 2.57 10.58 -13.60
CA PRO A 77 2.38 9.83 -12.37
C PRO A 77 3.49 10.19 -11.38
N ARG A 78 3.09 10.65 -10.18
CA ARG A 78 4.01 10.85 -9.07
C ARG A 78 4.21 9.51 -8.36
N ARG A 79 5.33 9.36 -7.65
CA ARG A 79 5.72 8.14 -6.91
C ARG A 79 4.62 7.59 -5.97
N LYS A 80 3.68 8.45 -5.55
CA LYS A 80 2.55 8.14 -4.67
C LYS A 80 1.37 7.46 -5.38
N ASP A 81 1.33 7.45 -6.71
CA ASP A 81 0.23 6.86 -7.49
C ASP A 81 0.34 5.32 -7.60
N LEU A 82 1.33 4.72 -6.96
CA LEU A 82 1.62 3.29 -7.03
C LEU A 82 0.98 2.49 -5.89
N ILE A 83 0.38 3.14 -4.89
CA ILE A 83 -0.22 2.47 -3.74
C ILE A 83 -1.64 2.99 -3.48
N LEU A 84 -2.58 2.05 -3.33
CA LEU A 84 -3.97 2.30 -3.00
C LEU A 84 -4.26 1.60 -1.68
N ILE A 85 -4.91 2.31 -0.75
CA ILE A 85 -5.21 1.82 0.61
C ILE A 85 -6.67 2.14 0.92
N PHE A 86 -7.36 1.16 1.49
CA PHE A 86 -8.77 1.21 1.78
C PHE A 86 -8.99 0.75 3.22
N ASN A 87 -9.96 1.39 3.88
CA ASN A 87 -10.46 0.96 5.18
C ASN A 87 -11.50 -0.13 4.96
N ASN A 88 -11.41 -1.20 5.74
CA ASN A 88 -12.43 -2.26 5.77
C ASN A 88 -13.57 -1.91 6.74
#